data_AF-A0A5C9EI18-F1
#
_entry.id   AF-A0A5C9EI18-F1
#
_cell.length_a   1.000
_cell.length_b   1.000
_cell.length_c   1.000
_cell.angle_alpha   90.00
_cell.angle_beta   90.00
_cell.angle_gamma   90.00
#
_symmetry.space_group_name_H-M   'P 1'
#
loop_
_entity.id
_entity.type
_entity.pdbx_description
1 polymer ?
#
loop_
_entity_poly.entity_id
_entity_poly.type
_entity_poly.pdbx_seq_one_letter_code
_entity_poly.pdbx_strand_id
1 'polypeptide(L)'
;MIVIFIDDIEDFVKFLPRRIMDEIFYEFKETPGQDLSSSITIDIIIHYLAKVDDYLVLYETKVKLRKEEISDIDQEVINELQKLLEKISAEMTLVKGKIREIFLSYSS
;
A
#
# COMPACT_ATOMS: atom_id res chain seq x y z
N MET A 1 -8.22 -12.52 -12.18
CA MET A 1 -7.45 -11.90 -11.08
C MET A 1 -8.28 -11.99 -9.82
N ILE A 2 -7.67 -12.43 -8.74
CA ILE A 2 -8.28 -12.48 -7.40
C ILE A 2 -7.74 -11.29 -6.61
N VAL A 3 -8.61 -10.60 -5.85
CA VAL A 3 -8.16 -9.57 -4.91
C VAL A 3 -8.27 -10.16 -3.50
N ILE A 4 -7.18 -10.12 -2.75
CA ILE A 4 -7.12 -10.57 -1.36
C ILE A 4 -6.82 -9.37 -0.49
N PHE A 5 -7.76 -9.02 0.36
CA PHE A 5 -7.57 -7.99 1.37
C PHE A 5 -7.02 -8.61 2.65
N ILE A 6 -5.95 -8.02 3.19
CA ILE A 6 -5.33 -8.43 4.45
C ILE A 6 -5.37 -7.23 5.40
N ASP A 7 -6.14 -7.38 6.48
CA ASP A 7 -6.34 -6.32 7.48
C ASP A 7 -5.05 -5.94 8.21
N ASP A 8 -4.20 -6.93 8.51
CA ASP A 8 -2.98 -6.74 9.26
C ASP A 8 -1.76 -6.57 8.34
N ILE A 9 -1.00 -5.50 8.55
CA ILE A 9 0.17 -5.19 7.70
C ILE A 9 1.31 -6.20 7.91
N GLU A 10 1.45 -6.79 9.11
CA GLU A 10 2.47 -7.80 9.37
C GLU A 10 2.14 -9.13 8.66
N ASP A 11 0.85 -9.47 8.53
CA ASP A 11 0.41 -10.58 7.70
C ASP A 11 0.56 -10.27 6.22
N PHE A 12 0.23 -9.05 5.79
CA PHE A 12 0.36 -8.61 4.40
C PHE A 12 1.79 -8.76 3.87
N VAL A 13 2.78 -8.40 4.68
CA VAL A 13 4.19 -8.50 4.29
C VAL A 13 4.69 -9.95 4.16
N LYS A 14 4.07 -10.91 4.85
CA LYS A 14 4.45 -12.35 4.74
C LYS A 14 4.21 -12.90 3.34
N PHE A 15 3.34 -12.27 2.54
CA PHE A 15 3.04 -12.69 1.18
C PHE A 15 3.92 -12.01 0.12
N LEU A 16 4.74 -11.02 0.48
CA LEU A 16 5.64 -10.30 -0.44
C LEU A 16 6.61 -11.21 -1.22
N PRO A 17 7.10 -12.36 -0.71
CA PRO A 17 7.93 -13.27 -1.51
C PRO A 17 7.21 -13.86 -2.74
N ARG A 18 5.88 -13.77 -2.80
CA ARG A 18 5.07 -14.24 -3.96
C ARG A 18 4.85 -13.18 -5.03
N ARG A 19 5.36 -11.96 -4.80
CA ARG A 19 5.24 -10.87 -5.75
C ARG A 19 5.89 -11.23 -7.08
N ILE A 20 5.36 -10.68 -8.16
CA ILE A 20 5.90 -10.87 -9.51
C ILE A 20 6.59 -9.61 -10.06
N MET A 21 6.61 -8.55 -9.26
CA MET A 21 7.14 -7.23 -9.57
C MET A 21 7.85 -6.70 -8.33
N ASP A 22 8.83 -5.82 -8.51
CA ASP A 22 9.55 -5.19 -7.40
C ASP A 22 8.86 -3.91 -6.90
N GLU A 23 7.84 -3.45 -7.62
CA GLU A 23 7.01 -2.32 -7.26
C GLU A 23 5.91 -2.70 -6.27
N ILE A 24 5.87 -1.96 -5.15
CA ILE A 24 4.75 -1.94 -4.22
C ILE A 24 4.03 -0.61 -4.42
N PHE A 25 2.75 -0.67 -4.71
CA PHE A 25 1.98 0.50 -5.07
C PHE A 25 1.20 1.02 -3.86
N TYR A 26 0.97 2.33 -3.80
CA TYR A 26 0.16 2.94 -2.75
C TYR A 26 -0.71 4.10 -3.25
N GLU A 27 -1.88 4.28 -2.62
CA GLU A 27 -2.75 5.44 -2.77
C GLU A 27 -3.20 6.01 -1.42
N PHE A 28 -3.31 7.33 -1.34
CA PHE A 28 -3.97 8.01 -0.22
C PHE A 28 -5.46 8.20 -0.54
N LYS A 29 -6.32 7.80 0.41
CA LYS A 29 -7.72 8.17 0.47
C LYS A 29 -7.95 9.00 1.72
N GLU A 30 -8.07 10.30 1.53
CA GLU A 30 -8.52 11.20 2.57
C GLU A 30 -10.00 10.93 2.83
N THR A 31 -10.34 10.64 4.08
CA THR A 31 -11.74 10.61 4.52
C THR A 31 -11.97 11.82 5.40
N PRO A 32 -12.87 12.75 5.03
CA PRO A 32 -13.21 13.86 5.92
C PRO A 32 -13.70 13.29 7.24
N GLY A 33 -13.10 13.73 8.35
CA GLY A 33 -13.50 13.30 9.69
C GLY A 33 -14.98 13.63 9.91
N GLN A 34 -15.73 12.71 10.51
CA GLN A 34 -17.14 12.96 10.87
C GLN A 34 -17.30 13.98 12.01
N ASP A 35 -16.20 14.34 12.67
CA ASP A 35 -16.21 15.20 13.84
C ASP A 35 -15.66 16.59 13.54
N LEU A 36 -16.16 17.58 14.27
CA LEU A 36 -15.72 18.99 14.30
C LEU A 36 -14.26 19.17 14.80
N SER A 37 -13.46 18.10 14.87
CA SER A 37 -12.04 18.15 15.18
C SER A 37 -11.23 18.42 13.91
N SER A 38 -10.22 19.28 13.99
CA SER A 38 -9.23 19.58 12.93
C SER A 38 -8.28 18.42 12.62
N SER A 39 -8.76 17.18 12.81
CA SER A 39 -8.03 15.95 12.58
C SER A 39 -8.52 15.26 11.31
N ILE A 40 -7.65 15.11 10.33
CA ILE A 40 -7.95 14.38 9.09
C ILE A 40 -7.56 12.92 9.28
N THR A 41 -8.44 11.99 8.91
CA THR A 41 -8.06 10.57 8.82
C THR A 41 -7.67 10.26 7.38
N ILE A 42 -6.46 9.73 7.22
CA ILE A 42 -5.94 9.30 5.93
C ILE A 42 -5.91 7.78 5.93
N ASP A 43 -6.61 7.21 4.97
CA ASP A 43 -6.49 5.81 4.64
C ASP A 43 -5.39 5.66 3.58
N ILE A 44 -4.39 4.83 3.85
CA ILE A 44 -3.36 4.47 2.88
C ILE A 44 -3.69 3.06 2.42
N ILE A 45 -3.92 2.92 1.12
CA ILE A 45 -4.11 1.61 0.51
C ILE A 45 -2.79 1.21 -0.13
N ILE A 46 -2.33 0.00 0.18
CA ILE A 46 -1.08 -0.55 -0.32
C ILE A 46 -1.42 -1.84 -1.04
N HIS A 47 -0.81 -2.06 -2.20
CA HIS A 47 -1.09 -3.25 -3.00
C HIS A 47 0.10 -3.68 -3.86
N TYR A 48 0.15 -4.97 -4.16
CA TYR A 48 1.11 -5.54 -5.10
C TYR A 48 0.52 -6.76 -5.81
N LEU A 49 1.05 -7.07 -6.99
CA LEU A 49 0.70 -8.28 -7.72
C LEU A 49 1.59 -9.44 -7.32
N ALA A 50 0.95 -10.59 -7.18
CA ALA A 50 1.55 -11.87 -6.91
C ALA A 50 0.99 -12.93 -7.85
N LYS A 51 1.73 -14.02 -8.00
CA LYS A 51 1.27 -15.21 -8.70
C LYS A 51 1.17 -16.37 -7.72
N VAL A 52 -0.01 -16.95 -7.61
CA VAL A 52 -0.28 -18.15 -6.80
C VAL A 52 -0.83 -19.20 -7.75
N ASP A 53 -0.03 -20.24 -7.99
CA ASP A 53 -0.28 -21.22 -9.04
C ASP A 53 -0.48 -20.52 -10.41
N ASP A 54 -1.61 -20.75 -11.06
CA ASP A 54 -1.97 -20.12 -12.34
C ASP A 54 -2.78 -18.81 -12.17
N TYR A 55 -2.98 -18.35 -10.93
CA TYR A 55 -3.78 -17.17 -10.65
C TYR A 55 -2.92 -15.94 -10.38
N LEU A 56 -3.27 -14.85 -11.06
CA LEU A 56 -2.83 -13.52 -10.70
C LEU A 56 -3.64 -13.02 -9.49
N VAL A 57 -2.94 -12.70 -8.41
CA VAL A 57 -3.52 -12.26 -7.13
C VAL A 57 -3.03 -10.85 -6.83
N LEU A 58 -3.96 -9.94 -6.59
CA LEU A 58 -3.67 -8.62 -6.05
C LEU A 58 -3.84 -8.68 -4.53
N TYR A 59 -2.74 -8.56 -3.79
CA TYR A 59 -2.83 -8.37 -2.34
C TYR A 59 -3.04 -6.89 -2.05
N GLU A 60 -3.96 -6.59 -1.16
CA GLU A 60 -4.27 -5.23 -0.71
C GLU A 60 -4.30 -5.17 0.82
N THR A 61 -3.77 -4.11 1.40
CA THR A 61 -3.96 -3.77 2.81
C THR A 61 -4.28 -2.30 2.96
N LYS A 62 -4.91 -1.94 4.08
CA LYS A 62 -5.30 -0.57 4.39
C LYS A 62 -4.75 -0.17 5.75
N VAL A 63 -3.90 0.85 5.75
CA VAL A 63 -3.36 1.47 6.96
C VAL A 63 -4.12 2.76 7.24
N LYS A 64 -4.55 2.96 8.48
CA LYS A 64 -5.21 4.21 8.90
C LYS A 64 -4.24 5.06 9.69
N LEU A 65 -4.08 6.32 9.30
CA LEU A 65 -3.35 7.30 10.08
C LEU A 65 -4.25 8.49 10.41
N ARG A 66 -4.16 8.94 11.66
CA ARG A 66 -4.80 10.16 12.12
C ARG A 66 -3.77 11.27 12.08
N LYS A 67 -4.13 12.42 11.52
CA LYS A 67 -3.24 13.58 11.46
C LYS A 67 -3.89 14.87 11.92
N GLU A 68 -3.05 15.79 12.35
CA GLU A 68 -3.38 17.21 12.46
C GLU A 68 -3.24 17.86 11.06
N GLU A 69 -4.05 18.87 10.75
CA GLU A 69 -4.18 19.48 9.42
C GLU A 69 -2.87 19.97 8.77
N ILE A 70 -1.80 20.20 9.54
CA ILE A 70 -0.65 21.02 9.15
C ILE A 70 0.60 20.18 8.74
N SER A 71 0.62 18.87 8.95
CA SER A 71 1.83 18.05 8.66
C SER A 71 1.92 17.56 7.20
N ASP A 72 3.16 17.58 6.67
CA ASP A 72 3.54 17.04 5.35
C ASP A 72 3.66 15.50 5.41
N ILE A 73 2.51 14.85 5.49
CA ILE A 73 2.39 13.44 5.84
C ILE A 73 2.82 12.49 4.74
N ASP A 74 2.80 12.94 3.48
CA ASP A 74 3.22 12.12 2.35
C ASP A 74 4.64 11.57 2.62
N GLN A 75 5.56 12.42 3.11
CA GLN A 75 6.93 11.99 3.40
C GLN A 75 7.06 11.11 4.64
N GLU A 76 6.35 11.43 5.72
CA GLU A 76 6.47 10.67 6.98
C GLU A 76 5.93 9.24 6.82
N VAL A 77 4.81 9.10 6.10
CA VAL A 77 4.21 7.79 5.77
C VAL A 77 5.08 7.00 4.81
N ILE A 78 5.59 7.65 3.76
CA ILE A 78 6.50 7.00 2.82
C ILE A 78 7.74 6.48 3.57
N ASN A 79 8.29 7.27 4.50
CA ASN A 79 9.43 6.86 5.32
C ASN A 79 9.11 5.66 6.22
N GLU A 80 7.92 5.60 6.84
CA GLU A 80 7.52 4.45 7.65
C GLU A 80 7.32 3.19 6.80
N LEU A 81 6.65 3.32 5.65
CA LEU A 81 6.46 2.21 4.73
C LEU A 81 7.79 1.72 4.15
N GLN A 82 8.68 2.63 3.76
CA GLN A 82 10.03 2.28 3.31
C GLN A 82 10.79 1.52 4.40
N LYS A 83 10.80 1.98 5.64
CA LYS A 83 11.46 1.25 6.74
C LYS A 83 10.88 -0.15 6.96
N LEU A 84 9.57 -0.32 6.78
CA LEU A 84 8.91 -1.62 6.90
C LEU A 84 9.32 -2.56 5.76
N LEU A 85 9.36 -2.04 4.53
CA LEU A 85 9.74 -2.80 3.32
C LEU A 85 11.24 -3.09 3.23
N GLU A 86 12.10 -2.16 3.62
CA GLU A 86 13.57 -2.32 3.66
C GLU A 86 13.99 -3.46 4.60
N LYS A 87 13.24 -3.70 5.68
CA LYS A 87 13.46 -4.85 6.56
C LYS A 87 13.20 -6.19 5.87
N ILE A 88 12.42 -6.19 4.79
CA ILE A 88 11.93 -7.39 4.10
C ILE A 88 12.74 -7.65 2.83
N SER A 89 13.01 -6.62 2.02
CA SER A 89 13.92 -6.71 0.88
C SER A 89 14.40 -5.34 0.43
N ALA A 90 15.70 -5.21 0.18
CA ALA A 90 16.34 -3.98 -0.27
C ALA A 90 16.00 -3.60 -1.73
N GLU A 91 15.39 -4.51 -2.50
CA GLU A 91 15.12 -4.32 -3.94
C GLU A 91 13.72 -3.77 -4.23
N MET A 92 12.86 -3.56 -3.23
CA MET A 92 11.49 -3.09 -3.43
C MET A 92 11.42 -1.58 -3.66
N THR A 93 10.58 -1.16 -4.61
CA THR A 93 10.32 0.25 -4.90
C THR A 93 8.88 0.62 -4.56
N LEU A 94 8.67 1.69 -3.79
CA LEU A 94 7.34 2.24 -3.52
C LEU A 94 6.90 3.17 -4.66
N VAL A 95 5.76 2.88 -5.27
CA VAL A 95 5.22 3.64 -6.41
C VAL A 95 3.85 4.21 -6.04
N LYS A 96 3.68 5.53 -6.18
CA LYS A 96 2.36 6.15 -6.04
C LYS A 96 1.51 5.76 -7.24
N GLY A 97 0.41 5.04 -7.03
CA GLY A 97 -0.41 4.52 -8.12
C GLY A 97 -1.56 3.66 -7.63
N LYS A 98 -2.56 3.45 -8.48
CA LYS A 98 -3.72 2.60 -8.20
C LYS A 98 -3.57 1.27 -8.96
N ILE A 99 -4.57 0.41 -8.80
CA ILE A 99 -4.69 -0.89 -9.48
C ILE A 99 -4.58 -0.76 -11.01
N ARG A 100 -5.00 0.38 -11.58
CA ARG A 100 -4.91 0.63 -13.02
C ARG A 100 -3.45 0.70 -13.48
N GLU A 101 -2.62 1.43 -12.75
CA GLU A 101 -1.20 1.61 -13.04
C GLU A 101 -0.46 0.27 -12.90
N ILE A 102 -0.82 -0.53 -11.90
CA ILE A 102 -0.33 -1.90 -11.73
C ILE A 102 -0.58 -2.76 -12.98
N PHE A 103 -1.81 -2.75 -13.48
CA PHE A 103 -2.17 -3.54 -14.67
C PHE A 103 -1.45 -3.09 -15.93
N LEU A 104 -1.25 -1.78 -16.09
CA LEU A 104 -0.51 -1.22 -17.22
C LEU A 104 0.97 -1.64 -17.16
N SER A 105 1.58 -1.62 -15.98
CA SER A 105 2.96 -2.08 -15.78
C SER A 105 3.13 -3.58 -16.03
N TYR A 106 2.15 -4.41 -15.64
CA TYR A 106 2.22 -5.86 -15.86
C TYR A 106 1.99 -6.28 -17.34
N SER A 107 1.24 -5.51 -18.10
CA SER A 107 0.87 -5.84 -19.49
C SER A 107 1.86 -5.31 -20.54
N SER A 108 2.97 -4.72 -20.10
CA SER A 108 4.04 -4.16 -20.94
C SER A 108 5.23 -5.10 -21.02
#